data_AF-A0A939Z4V1-F1
#
_entry.id   AF-A0A939Z4V1-F1
#
_cell.length_a   1.000
_cell.length_b   1.000
_cell.length_c   1.000
_cell.angle_alpha   90.00
_cell.angle_beta   90.00
_cell.angle_gamma   90.00
#
_symmetry.space_group_name_H-M   'P 1'
#
loop_
_entity.id
_entity.type
_entity.pdbx_description
1 polymer ?
#
loop_
_entity_poly.entity_id
_entity_poly.type
_entity_poly.pdbx_seq_one_letter_code
_entity_poly.pdbx_strand_id
1 'polypeptide(L)'
;MNKLPVRKKNRLENITYAENGIYFITICSSGKKCIFSTVYPGANEFSAPGIQLTQIGKITDDAIKNIENHYENVSVIKYVIMPNHIHLLIKIENQSGRIISAPTVVGSLKRSVSREAGVSVWQKGFYDHVVRDMDDLQVKWNYIEGNPAQWLLKKDEYSQE
;
A
#
# COMPACT_ATOMS: atom_id res chain seq x y z
N MET A 1 -2.98 21.04 29.10
CA MET A 1 -2.51 21.20 27.71
C MET A 1 -1.96 19.86 27.24
N ASN A 2 -2.71 19.12 26.41
CA ASN A 2 -2.26 17.84 25.86
C ASN A 2 -1.15 18.10 24.83
N LYS A 3 0.04 17.54 25.07
CA LYS A 3 1.14 17.55 24.08
C LYS A 3 0.67 16.78 22.85
N LEU A 4 0.52 17.48 21.72
CA LEU A 4 0.30 16.84 20.43
C LEU A 4 1.50 15.93 20.10
N PRO A 5 1.28 14.74 19.50
CA PRO A 5 2.36 13.85 19.14
C PRO A 5 3.30 14.55 18.16
N VAL A 6 4.58 14.60 18.51
CA VAL A 6 5.62 15.16 17.65
C VAL A 6 5.79 14.22 16.46
N ARG A 7 5.52 14.74 15.26
CA ARG A 7 5.74 14.01 14.00
C ARG A 7 7.21 13.64 13.90
N LYS A 8 7.53 12.34 14.02
CA LYS A 8 8.89 11.84 13.76
C LYS A 8 9.28 12.20 12.31
N LYS A 9 10.51 12.67 12.12
CA LYS A 9 11.07 12.86 10.76
C LYS A 9 11.02 11.49 10.06
N ASN A 10 10.32 11.41 8.93
CA ASN A 10 10.22 10.18 8.13
C ASN A 10 11.55 9.76 7.49
N ARG A 11 12.52 10.67 7.45
CA ARG A 11 13.80 10.45 6.77
C ARG A 11 14.91 10.40 7.81
N LEU A 12 15.53 9.23 7.94
CA LEU A 12 16.81 9.07 8.61
C LEU A 12 17.86 9.82 7.79
N GLU A 13 18.51 10.80 8.42
CA GLU A 13 19.71 11.42 7.88
C GLU A 13 20.84 10.39 8.06
N ASN A 14 21.44 9.94 6.95
CA ASN A 14 22.71 9.20 6.86
C ASN A 14 22.70 7.66 6.85
N ILE A 15 21.95 6.97 5.96
CA ILE A 15 22.48 5.73 5.36
C ILE A 15 22.04 5.58 3.87
N THR A 16 23.02 5.29 3.02
CA THR A 16 23.00 4.88 1.62
C THR A 16 22.24 3.57 1.35
N TYR A 17 20.96 3.51 1.74
CA TYR A 17 19.99 2.50 1.27
C TYR A 17 18.93 3.09 0.32
N ALA A 18 19.03 4.40 0.03
CA ALA A 18 18.07 5.08 -0.83
C ALA A 18 18.16 4.67 -2.31
N GLU A 19 19.30 4.11 -2.74
CA GLU A 19 19.51 3.66 -4.12
C GLU A 19 18.95 2.26 -4.36
N ASN A 20 19.12 1.34 -3.42
CA ASN A 20 18.58 -0.02 -3.46
C ASN A 20 17.90 -0.34 -2.14
N GLY A 21 16.59 -0.63 -2.17
CA GLY A 21 15.85 -0.86 -0.93
C GLY A 21 14.43 -1.36 -1.11
N ILE A 22 13.88 -1.90 -0.02
CA ILE A 22 12.48 -2.33 0.06
C ILE A 22 11.66 -1.22 0.73
N TYR A 23 10.52 -0.89 0.14
CA TYR A 23 9.63 0.15 0.60
C TYR A 23 8.25 -0.43 0.94
N PHE A 24 7.79 -0.20 2.16
CA PHE A 24 6.40 -0.39 2.53
C PHE A 24 5.62 0.90 2.27
N ILE A 25 4.57 0.81 1.45
CA ILE A 25 3.82 1.95 0.93
C ILE A 25 2.35 1.77 1.29
N THR A 26 1.68 2.86 1.67
CA THR A 26 0.23 2.92 1.84
C THR A 26 -0.36 4.08 1.04
N ILE A 27 -1.36 3.79 0.20
CA ILE A 27 -2.03 4.79 -0.63
C ILE A 27 -3.54 4.73 -0.36
N CYS A 28 -4.12 5.83 0.10
CA CYS A 28 -5.55 5.90 0.42
C CYS A 28 -6.37 6.46 -0.74
N SER A 29 -7.62 6.00 -0.86
CA SER A 29 -8.62 6.65 -1.71
C SER A 29 -8.96 8.06 -1.17
N SER A 30 -9.42 8.92 -2.06
CA SER A 30 -9.88 10.26 -1.68
C SER A 30 -11.07 10.16 -0.70
N GLY A 31 -10.98 10.87 0.43
CA GLY A 31 -11.98 10.81 1.49
C GLY A 31 -12.14 9.45 2.16
N LYS A 32 -11.17 8.53 2.00
CA LYS A 32 -11.22 7.15 2.52
C LYS A 32 -12.48 6.38 2.09
N LYS A 33 -13.00 6.67 0.89
CA LYS A 33 -14.14 5.96 0.31
C LYS A 33 -13.79 4.48 0.04
N CYS A 34 -14.70 3.58 0.37
CA CYS A 34 -14.56 2.13 0.14
C CYS A 34 -14.82 1.77 -1.32
N ILE A 35 -13.90 2.15 -2.21
CA ILE A 35 -14.05 2.01 -3.68
C ILE A 35 -13.24 0.88 -4.28
N PHE A 36 -12.32 0.25 -3.56
CA PHE A 36 -11.42 -0.76 -4.12
C PHE A 36 -11.90 -2.20 -3.91
N SER A 37 -12.40 -2.51 -2.71
CA SER A 37 -12.81 -3.88 -2.40
C SER A 37 -13.86 -3.94 -1.29
N THR A 38 -14.43 -5.12 -1.12
CA THR A 38 -15.18 -5.52 0.07
C THR A 38 -14.46 -6.69 0.73
N VAL A 39 -14.28 -6.62 2.05
CA VAL A 39 -13.72 -7.72 2.86
C VAL A 39 -14.88 -8.46 3.52
N TYR A 40 -14.83 -9.79 3.47
CA TYR A 40 -15.83 -10.68 4.06
C TYR A 40 -15.17 -11.62 5.08
N PRO A 41 -15.87 -12.00 6.15
CA PRO A 41 -15.42 -13.07 7.04
C PRO A 41 -15.09 -14.34 6.26
N GLY A 42 -14.14 -15.12 6.78
CA GLY A 42 -13.90 -16.47 6.28
C GLY A 42 -15.13 -17.37 6.50
N ALA A 43 -15.17 -18.52 5.82
CA ALA A 43 -16.28 -19.46 5.94
C ALA A 43 -16.50 -19.99 7.38
N ASN A 44 -15.47 -19.92 8.22
CA ASN A 44 -15.49 -20.22 9.65
C ASN A 44 -14.36 -19.46 10.36
N GLU A 45 -14.27 -19.59 11.69
CA GLU A 45 -13.28 -18.92 12.54
C GLU A 45 -11.81 -19.20 12.17
N PHE A 46 -11.54 -20.31 11.48
CA PHE A 46 -10.20 -20.70 11.04
C PHE A 46 -9.89 -20.31 9.59
N SER A 47 -10.87 -19.75 8.88
CA SER A 47 -10.74 -19.38 7.47
C SER A 47 -10.26 -17.94 7.34
N ALA A 48 -9.27 -17.71 6.48
CA ALA A 48 -8.83 -16.36 6.17
C ALA A 48 -9.97 -15.52 5.57
N PRO A 49 -10.05 -14.21 5.87
CA PRO A 49 -11.02 -13.31 5.23
C PRO A 49 -10.91 -13.29 3.71
N GLY A 50 -12.06 -13.25 3.04
CA GLY A 50 -12.13 -13.07 1.60
C GLY A 50 -12.08 -11.60 1.20
N ILE A 51 -11.44 -11.28 0.08
CA ILE A 51 -11.46 -9.94 -0.53
C ILE A 51 -12.10 -10.04 -1.91
N GLN A 52 -13.15 -9.25 -2.14
CA GLN A 52 -13.75 -9.09 -3.47
C GLN A 52 -13.44 -7.70 -4.01
N LEU A 53 -12.73 -7.63 -5.14
CA LEU A 53 -12.41 -6.36 -5.80
C LEU A 53 -13.63 -5.79 -6.54
N THR A 54 -13.82 -4.48 -6.41
CA THR A 54 -14.70 -3.70 -7.29
C THR A 54 -14.06 -3.54 -8.67
N GLN A 55 -14.72 -2.84 -9.60
CA GLN A 55 -14.11 -2.48 -10.88
C GLN A 55 -12.85 -1.59 -10.69
N ILE A 56 -12.89 -0.58 -9.83
CA ILE A 56 -11.70 0.25 -9.54
C ILE A 56 -10.63 -0.57 -8.82
N GLY A 57 -11.02 -1.52 -7.96
CA GLY A 57 -10.10 -2.48 -7.37
C GLY A 57 -9.36 -3.33 -8.40
N LYS A 58 -10.07 -3.85 -9.42
CA LYS A 58 -9.48 -4.62 -10.52
C LYS A 58 -8.51 -3.78 -11.35
N ILE A 59 -8.91 -2.56 -11.72
CA ILE A 59 -8.01 -1.59 -12.39
C ILE A 59 -6.75 -1.35 -11.54
N THR A 60 -6.92 -1.24 -10.22
CA THR A 60 -5.80 -1.04 -9.29
C THR A 60 -4.88 -2.27 -9.24
N ASP A 61 -5.45 -3.48 -9.21
CA ASP A 61 -4.73 -4.74 -9.24
C ASP A 61 -3.91 -4.90 -10.53
N ASP A 62 -4.55 -4.65 -11.68
CA ASP A 62 -3.88 -4.68 -12.99
C ASP A 62 -2.76 -3.65 -13.06
N ALA A 63 -2.99 -2.43 -12.58
CA ALA A 63 -1.96 -1.39 -12.54
C ALA A 63 -0.79 -1.73 -11.61
N ILE A 64 -1.03 -2.41 -10.48
CA ILE A 64 0.04 -2.90 -9.58
C ILE A 64 0.86 -3.98 -10.27
N LYS A 65 0.20 -4.99 -10.87
CA LYS A 65 0.87 -6.07 -11.60
C LYS A 65 1.70 -5.55 -12.77
N ASN A 66 1.26 -4.45 -13.38
CA ASN A 66 1.96 -3.83 -14.50
C ASN A 66 3.13 -2.92 -14.07
N ILE A 67 3.42 -2.77 -12.77
CA ILE A 67 4.56 -1.95 -12.29
C ILE A 67 5.88 -2.48 -12.86
N GLU A 68 6.11 -3.79 -12.82
CA GLU A 68 7.37 -4.42 -13.22
C GLU A 68 7.62 -4.29 -14.74
N ASN A 69 6.55 -4.25 -15.54
CA ASN A 69 6.64 -4.01 -16.99
C ASN A 69 7.02 -2.56 -17.34
N HIS A 70 6.71 -1.59 -16.46
CA HIS A 70 7.06 -0.19 -16.65
C HIS A 70 8.45 0.15 -16.12
N TYR A 71 8.94 -0.64 -15.16
CA TYR A 71 10.16 -0.37 -14.42
C TYR A 71 10.93 -1.67 -14.22
N GLU A 72 11.90 -1.94 -15.10
CA GLU A 72 12.74 -3.15 -15.05
C GLU A 72 13.46 -3.35 -13.71
N ASN A 73 13.69 -2.26 -12.98
CA ASN A 73 14.40 -2.27 -11.71
C ASN A 73 13.48 -2.14 -10.48
N VAL A 74 12.18 -2.40 -10.65
CA VAL A 74 11.22 -2.41 -9.56
C VAL A 74 10.50 -3.75 -9.54
N SER A 75 10.43 -4.37 -8.37
CA SER A 75 9.66 -5.60 -8.14
C SER A 75 8.60 -5.39 -7.08
N VAL A 76 7.42 -5.97 -7.26
CA VAL A 76 6.35 -5.98 -6.27
C VAL A 76 6.46 -7.26 -5.45
N ILE A 77 6.88 -7.14 -4.19
CA ILE A 77 7.08 -8.28 -3.29
C ILE A 77 5.73 -8.80 -2.79
N LYS A 78 4.86 -7.89 -2.33
CA LYS A 78 3.56 -8.24 -1.74
C LYS A 78 2.66 -7.02 -1.73
N TYR A 79 1.35 -7.23 -1.84
CA TYR A 79 0.39 -6.14 -1.67
C TYR A 79 -0.96 -6.67 -1.19
N VAL A 80 -1.79 -5.77 -0.68
CA VAL A 80 -3.21 -6.01 -0.42
C VAL A 80 -4.04 -4.79 -0.83
N ILE A 81 -5.20 -5.05 -1.44
CA ILE A 81 -6.16 -4.03 -1.86
C ILE A 81 -7.32 -4.03 -0.88
N MET A 82 -7.25 -3.13 0.10
CA MET A 82 -8.27 -2.94 1.14
C MET A 82 -9.38 -2.02 0.63
N PRO A 83 -10.55 -1.98 1.27
CA PRO A 83 -11.70 -1.27 0.73
C PRO A 83 -11.42 0.20 0.35
N ASN A 84 -10.66 0.92 1.18
CA ASN A 84 -10.36 2.34 0.97
C ASN A 84 -8.87 2.69 0.87
N HIS A 85 -7.98 1.70 0.85
CA HIS A 85 -6.54 1.94 0.73
C HIS A 85 -5.84 0.69 0.18
N ILE A 86 -4.60 0.85 -0.27
CA ILE A 86 -3.75 -0.25 -0.68
C ILE A 86 -2.44 -0.22 0.11
N HIS A 87 -1.90 -1.39 0.41
CA HIS A 87 -0.58 -1.56 0.98
C HIS A 87 0.31 -2.31 0.00
N LEU A 88 1.54 -1.86 -0.21
CA LEU A 88 2.51 -2.51 -1.08
C LEU A 88 3.87 -2.64 -0.39
N LEU A 89 4.55 -3.75 -0.62
CA LEU A 89 5.99 -3.91 -0.46
C LEU A 89 6.59 -3.95 -1.86
N ILE A 90 7.42 -2.96 -2.19
CA ILE A 90 8.16 -2.92 -3.46
C ILE A 90 9.66 -2.90 -3.20
N LYS A 91 10.43 -3.58 -4.04
CA LYS A 91 11.89 -3.49 -4.11
C LYS A 91 12.25 -2.57 -5.24
N ILE A 92 13.19 -1.66 -5.02
CA ILE A 92 13.77 -0.80 -6.05
C ILE A 92 15.27 -1.08 -6.10
N GLU A 93 15.80 -1.35 -7.28
CA GLU A 93 17.22 -1.67 -7.52
C GLU A 93 17.83 -0.70 -8.55
N ASN A 94 18.16 0.51 -8.14
CA ASN A 94 18.76 1.48 -9.05
C ASN A 94 20.15 1.02 -9.54
N GLN A 95 20.28 0.91 -10.86
CA GLN A 95 21.55 0.74 -11.55
C GLN A 95 22.08 2.10 -12.02
N SER A 96 23.39 2.16 -12.30
CA SER A 96 24.06 3.35 -12.83
C SER A 96 23.42 3.82 -14.15
N GLY A 97 22.49 4.78 -14.09
CA GLY A 97 21.89 5.41 -15.27
C GLY A 97 20.46 5.95 -15.08
N ARG A 98 19.60 5.27 -14.31
CA ARG A 98 18.23 5.74 -14.05
C ARG A 98 17.82 5.52 -12.59
N ILE A 99 17.86 6.58 -11.81
CA ILE A 99 17.38 6.58 -10.43
C ILE A 99 15.85 6.63 -10.43
N ILE A 100 15.22 5.55 -9.98
CA ILE A 100 13.79 5.45 -9.72
C ILE A 100 13.57 5.57 -8.22
N SER A 101 12.61 6.42 -7.86
CA SER A 101 12.21 6.64 -6.48
C SER A 101 10.84 6.03 -6.22
N ALA A 102 10.55 5.62 -4.99
CA ALA A 102 9.22 5.18 -4.59
C ALA A 102 8.12 6.22 -4.94
N PRO A 103 8.31 7.55 -4.73
CA PRO A 103 7.37 8.56 -5.22
C PRO A 103 7.10 8.52 -6.74
N THR A 104 8.11 8.22 -7.56
CA THR A 104 7.94 8.10 -9.01
C THR A 104 7.03 6.94 -9.36
N VAL A 105 7.28 5.76 -8.78
CA VAL A 105 6.46 4.55 -8.97
C VAL A 105 5.03 4.80 -8.51
N VAL A 106 4.86 5.35 -7.31
CA VAL A 106 3.54 5.68 -6.74
C VAL A 106 2.80 6.71 -7.59
N GLY A 107 3.48 7.75 -8.07
CA GLY A 107 2.89 8.76 -8.94
C GLY A 107 2.36 8.16 -10.25
N SER A 108 3.15 7.29 -10.88
CA SER A 108 2.76 6.58 -12.10
C SER A 108 1.55 5.67 -11.88
N LEU A 109 1.59 4.84 -10.82
CA LEU A 109 0.48 3.98 -10.42
C LEU A 109 -0.80 4.79 -10.22
N LYS A 110 -0.73 5.86 -9.41
CA LYS A 110 -1.89 6.69 -9.11
C LYS A 110 -2.50 7.32 -10.36
N ARG A 111 -1.63 7.81 -11.26
CA ARG A 111 -2.03 8.39 -12.54
C ARG A 111 -2.71 7.36 -13.45
N SER A 112 -2.12 6.16 -13.58
CA SER A 112 -2.68 5.11 -14.44
C SER A 112 -4.08 4.72 -13.98
N VAL A 113 -4.25 4.44 -12.67
CA VAL A 113 -5.55 4.05 -12.11
C VAL A 113 -6.59 5.17 -12.24
N SER A 114 -6.26 6.42 -11.95
CA SER A 114 -7.23 7.52 -12.09
C SER A 114 -7.63 7.76 -13.55
N ARG A 115 -6.68 7.60 -14.49
CA ARG A 115 -6.96 7.72 -15.93
C ARG A 115 -7.92 6.63 -16.39
N GLU A 116 -7.64 5.38 -16.03
CA GLU A 116 -8.43 4.22 -16.47
C GLU A 116 -9.80 4.16 -15.78
N ALA A 117 -9.88 4.54 -14.50
CA ALA A 117 -11.15 4.66 -13.79
C ALA A 117 -12.00 5.87 -14.26
N GLY A 118 -11.43 6.82 -15.01
CA GLY A 118 -12.11 8.03 -15.48
C GLY A 118 -12.44 9.04 -14.37
N VAL A 119 -11.95 8.85 -13.16
CA VAL A 119 -12.26 9.68 -11.97
C VAL A 119 -11.04 9.88 -11.09
N SER A 120 -11.07 10.93 -10.24
CA SER A 120 -10.05 11.11 -9.21
C SER A 120 -10.21 10.06 -8.11
N VAL A 121 -9.25 9.15 -8.00
CA VAL A 121 -9.33 8.00 -7.08
C VAL A 121 -8.66 8.30 -5.73
N TRP A 122 -7.56 9.03 -5.72
CA TRP A 122 -6.61 9.01 -4.62
C TRP A 122 -6.60 10.25 -3.74
N GLN A 123 -6.29 10.05 -2.46
CA GLN A 123 -5.91 11.14 -1.57
C GLN A 123 -4.58 11.79 -2.03
N LYS A 124 -4.36 13.07 -1.72
CA LYS A 124 -3.05 13.72 -1.89
C LYS A 124 -1.99 13.06 -0.99
N GLY A 125 -0.81 12.81 -1.56
CA GLY A 125 0.30 12.13 -0.87
C GLY A 125 0.11 10.62 -0.75
N PHE A 126 0.97 10.01 0.05
CA PHE A 126 0.97 8.60 0.45
C PHE A 126 1.89 8.43 1.67
N TYR A 127 1.81 7.30 2.35
CA TYR A 127 2.78 6.93 3.38
C TYR A 127 3.81 5.96 2.80
N ASP A 128 5.07 6.16 3.16
CA ASP A 128 6.17 5.28 2.83
C ASP A 128 7.07 5.02 4.05
N HIS A 129 7.69 3.84 4.05
CA HIS A 129 8.66 3.43 5.04
C HIS A 129 9.72 2.55 4.37
N VAL A 130 10.98 2.96 4.48
CA VAL A 130 12.13 2.15 4.03
C VAL A 130 12.32 1.03 5.03
N VAL A 131 12.20 -0.21 4.57
CA VAL A 131 12.43 -1.41 5.35
C VAL A 131 13.93 -1.54 5.63
N ARG A 132 14.28 -1.70 6.91
CA ARG A 132 15.67 -1.55 7.38
C ARG A 132 16.41 -2.87 7.54
N ASP A 133 15.68 -3.93 7.85
CA ASP A 133 16.19 -5.26 8.14
C ASP A 133 15.08 -6.32 7.96
N MET A 134 15.42 -7.58 8.24
CA MET A 134 14.50 -8.72 8.08
C MET A 134 13.35 -8.70 9.09
N ASP A 135 13.56 -8.21 10.31
CA ASP A 135 12.50 -8.14 11.33
C ASP A 135 11.46 -7.09 10.94
N ASP A 136 11.91 -5.91 10.49
CA ASP A 136 11.05 -4.86 9.96
C ASP A 136 10.30 -5.37 8.71
N LEU A 137 10.98 -6.11 7.82
CA LEU A 137 10.34 -6.74 6.66
C LEU A 137 9.22 -7.69 7.10
N GLN A 138 9.49 -8.57 8.06
CA GLN A 138 8.52 -9.53 8.57
C GLN A 138 7.32 -8.83 9.22
N VAL A 139 7.55 -7.74 9.95
CA VAL A 139 6.47 -6.92 10.53
C VAL A 139 5.58 -6.34 9.42
N LYS A 140 6.16 -5.79 8.35
CA LYS A 140 5.36 -5.24 7.23
C LYS A 140 4.65 -6.34 6.44
N TRP A 141 5.29 -7.49 6.27
CA TRP A 141 4.69 -8.67 5.63
C TRP A 141 3.46 -9.14 6.39
N ASN A 142 3.60 -9.39 7.70
CA ASN A 142 2.51 -9.83 8.57
C ASN A 142 1.41 -8.78 8.64
N TYR A 143 1.76 -7.50 8.62
CA TYR A 143 0.78 -6.42 8.58
C TYR A 143 -0.09 -6.48 7.31
N ILE A 144 0.49 -6.77 6.14
CA ILE A 144 -0.25 -6.95 4.88
C ILE A 144 -1.19 -8.17 4.97
N GLU A 145 -0.71 -9.30 5.50
CA GLU A 145 -1.52 -10.53 5.62
C GLU A 145 -2.65 -10.40 6.64
N GLY A 146 -2.38 -9.76 7.77
CA GLY A 146 -3.35 -9.58 8.85
C GLY A 146 -4.36 -8.45 8.60
N ASN A 147 -4.11 -7.57 7.63
CA ASN A 147 -4.95 -6.37 7.43
C ASN A 147 -6.43 -6.69 7.16
N PRO A 148 -6.78 -7.68 6.31
CA PRO A 148 -8.18 -8.07 6.07
C PRO A 148 -8.90 -8.48 7.35
N ALA A 149 -8.25 -9.25 8.24
CA ALA A 149 -8.85 -9.66 9.51
C ALA A 149 -9.05 -8.45 10.44
N GLN A 150 -8.03 -7.60 10.55
CA GLN A 150 -8.09 -6.37 11.34
C GLN A 150 -9.16 -5.39 10.83
N TRP A 151 -9.44 -5.39 9.53
CA TRP A 151 -10.49 -4.58 8.93
C TRP A 151 -11.89 -5.02 9.38
N LEU A 152 -12.14 -6.32 9.42
CA LEU A 152 -13.43 -6.87 9.88
C LEU A 152 -13.67 -6.56 11.36
N LEU A 153 -12.67 -6.79 12.22
CA LEU A 153 -12.77 -6.50 13.66
C LEU A 153 -13.16 -5.04 13.92
N LYS A 154 -12.52 -4.10 13.23
CA LYS A 154 -12.85 -2.67 13.36
C LYS A 154 -14.25 -2.35 12.86
N LYS A 155 -14.71 -2.98 11.77
CA LYS A 155 -16.04 -2.71 11.22
C LYS A 155 -17.15 -3.14 12.20
N ASP A 156 -16.95 -4.23 12.91
CA ASP A 156 -17.89 -4.72 13.90
C ASP A 156 -17.97 -3.77 15.10
N GLU A 157 -16.86 -3.17 15.54
CA GLU A 157 -16.83 -2.15 16.61
C GLU A 157 -17.67 -0.90 16.27
N TYR A 158 -17.64 -0.41 15.03
CA TYR A 158 -18.42 0.77 14.61
C TYR A 158 -19.88 0.48 14.25
N SER A 159 -20.30 -0.79 14.19
CA SER A 159 -21.67 -1.18 13.84
C SER A 159 -22.55 -1.43 15.07
N GLN A 160 -22.01 -1.26 16.28
CA GLN A 160 -22.71 -1.43 17.56
C GLN A 160 -23.03 -0.11 18.29
N GLU A 161 -22.85 1.02 17.62
CA GLU A 161 -23.34 2.36 18.05
C GLU A 161 -24.41 2.87 17.08
#